data_AF-A0A821FTV1-F1
#
_entry.id   AF-A0A821FTV1-F1
#
_cell.length_a   1.000
_cell.length_b   1.000
_cell.length_c   1.000
_cell.angle_alpha   90.00
_cell.angle_beta   90.00
_cell.angle_gamma   90.00
#
_symmetry.space_group_name_H-M   'P 1'
#
loop_
_entity.id
_entity.type
_entity.pdbx_description
1 polymer ?
#
loop_
_entity_poly.entity_id
_entity_poly.type
_entity_poly.pdbx_seq_one_letter_code
_entity_poly.pdbx_strand_id
1 'polypeptide(L)'
;MQQINTIFILRTRKENNDQLIQQYPKIIGIFTDIETLIKNIQHNIVLAAKQLAIFNLYNEKQKSTRDLSRESAEFLWFQMLKDVLLKLPQTLHAKEEMLSKCRDYYHQNKRQLENIDKFEQTYAPTKAIEWYTSITFIYKQVNQALRTENIDLLYLFRFYIVDLCNMLRQEY
;
A
#
# COMPACT_ATOMS: atom_id res chain seq x y z
N MET A 1 15.66 -14.23 -6.19
CA MET A 1 16.57 -13.09 -5.92
C MET A 1 16.23 -12.50 -4.56
N GLN A 2 17.23 -12.26 -3.70
CA GLN A 2 17.00 -11.55 -2.44
C GLN A 2 16.85 -10.05 -2.73
N GLN A 3 15.76 -9.45 -2.28
CA GLN A 3 15.51 -8.01 -2.43
C GLN A 3 15.21 -7.41 -1.06
N ILE A 4 15.86 -6.29 -0.73
CA ILE A 4 15.58 -5.53 0.49
C ILE A 4 14.15 -4.99 0.41
N ASN A 5 13.30 -5.37 1.36
CA ASN A 5 11.90 -4.91 1.43
C ASN A 5 11.79 -3.60 2.22
N THR A 6 12.43 -3.53 3.39
CA THR A 6 12.26 -2.46 4.38
C THR A 6 13.60 -2.16 5.06
N ILE A 7 13.84 -0.89 5.38
CA ILE A 7 15.05 -0.36 6.03
C ILE A 7 14.62 0.52 7.21
N PHE A 8 15.22 0.28 8.37
CA PHE A 8 15.12 1.14 9.55
C PHE A 8 16.51 1.70 9.86
N ILE A 9 16.61 2.99 10.20
CA ILE A 9 17.89 3.65 10.45
C ILE A 9 17.90 4.16 11.88
N LEU A 10 18.91 3.80 12.67
CA LEU A 10 19.16 4.36 14.01
C LEU A 10 20.33 5.35 13.94
N ARG A 11 20.15 6.56 14.45
CA ARG A 11 21.18 7.61 14.44
C ARG A 11 21.15 8.44 15.72
N THR A 12 22.31 8.88 16.17
CA THR A 12 22.48 9.63 17.43
C THR A 12 22.08 11.12 17.38
N ARG A 13 21.77 11.70 16.21
CA ARG A 13 21.37 13.11 16.07
C ARG A 13 20.07 13.26 15.29
N LYS A 14 19.19 14.15 15.77
CA LYS A 14 17.92 14.50 15.14
C LYS A 14 18.16 15.56 14.07
N GLU A 15 17.96 15.20 12.81
CA GLU A 15 17.98 16.09 11.65
C GLU A 15 16.62 15.99 10.94
N ASN A 16 16.29 16.99 10.13
CA ASN A 16 15.04 16.99 9.38
C ASN A 16 15.16 15.98 8.21
N ASN A 17 14.53 14.81 8.35
CA ASN A 17 14.75 13.65 7.48
C ASN A 17 13.61 13.38 6.51
N ASP A 18 12.59 14.24 6.48
CA ASP A 18 11.38 14.05 5.67
C ASP A 18 11.73 13.92 4.18
N GLN A 19 12.71 14.69 3.71
CA GLN A 19 13.20 14.60 2.32
C GLN A 19 13.80 13.22 2.00
N LEU A 20 14.51 12.62 2.94
CA LEU A 20 15.23 11.35 2.75
C LEU A 20 14.25 10.17 2.75
N ILE A 21 13.24 10.21 3.63
CA ILE A 21 12.13 9.24 3.67
C ILE A 21 11.28 9.35 2.39
N GLN A 22 11.01 10.57 1.92
CA GLN A 22 10.28 10.78 0.67
C GLN A 22 11.06 10.26 -0.56
N GLN A 23 12.39 10.45 -0.57
CA GLN A 23 13.27 10.03 -1.66
C GLN A 23 13.44 8.50 -1.71
N TYR A 24 13.57 7.83 -0.57
CA TYR A 24 13.85 6.39 -0.48
C TYR A 24 12.72 5.63 0.22
N PRO A 25 11.73 5.10 -0.53
CA PRO A 25 10.51 4.51 0.04
C PRO A 25 10.71 3.25 0.89
N LYS A 26 11.86 2.58 0.75
CA LYS A 26 12.18 1.42 1.58
C LYS A 26 12.59 1.82 2.99
N ILE A 27 12.95 3.09 3.21
CA ILE A 27 13.24 3.63 4.53
C ILE A 27 11.91 3.92 5.22
N ILE A 28 11.56 3.12 6.23
CA ILE A 28 10.31 3.29 6.98
C ILE A 28 10.46 4.38 8.04
N GLY A 29 11.65 4.56 8.59
CA GLY A 29 11.90 5.62 9.56
C GLY A 29 13.36 5.74 9.96
N ILE A 30 13.68 6.92 10.47
CA ILE A 30 14.96 7.25 11.07
C ILE A 30 14.70 7.57 12.54
N PHE A 31 15.35 6.81 13.42
CA PHE A 31 15.09 6.80 14.86
C PHE A 31 16.31 7.32 15.61
N THR A 32 16.05 7.99 16.72
CA THR A 32 17.10 8.54 17.60
C THR A 32 17.36 7.68 18.83
N ASP A 33 16.46 6.76 19.13
CA ASP A 33 16.51 5.88 20.29
C ASP A 33 16.06 4.46 19.93
N ILE A 34 16.60 3.50 20.67
CA ILE A 34 16.39 2.07 20.44
C ILE A 34 14.96 1.65 20.79
N GLU A 35 14.34 2.26 21.81
CA GLU A 35 12.99 1.89 22.24
C GLU A 35 11.95 2.19 21.15
N THR A 36 12.00 3.38 20.56
CA THR A 36 11.12 3.79 19.47
C THR A 36 11.36 2.96 18.21
N LEU A 37 12.62 2.60 17.93
CA LEU A 37 12.96 1.68 16.85
C LEU A 37 12.32 0.30 17.07
N ILE A 38 12.51 -0.31 18.24
CA ILE A 38 11.96 -1.63 18.58
C ILE A 38 10.45 -1.61 18.45
N LYS A 39 9.78 -0.59 19.01
CA LYS A 39 8.33 -0.43 18.91
C LYS A 39 7.86 -0.36 17.45
N ASN A 40 8.59 0.35 16.60
CA ASN A 40 8.25 0.45 15.18
C ASN A 40 8.53 -0.85 14.42
N ILE A 41 9.61 -1.57 14.72
CA ILE A 41 9.88 -2.88 14.13
C ILE A 41 8.74 -3.84 14.51
N GLN A 42 8.38 -3.93 15.79
CA GLN A 42 7.28 -4.77 16.26
C GLN A 42 5.96 -4.42 15.56
N HIS A 43 5.64 -3.14 15.47
CA HIS A 43 4.46 -2.67 14.75
C HIS A 43 4.49 -3.07 13.26
N ASN A 44 5.62 -2.90 12.57
CA ASN A 44 5.76 -3.28 11.17
C ASN A 44 5.72 -4.80 10.94
N ILE A 45 6.18 -5.60 11.90
CA ILE A 45 6.02 -7.07 11.84
C ILE A 45 4.54 -7.44 11.86
N VAL A 46 3.75 -6.84 12.77
CA VAL A 46 2.29 -7.05 12.83
C VAL A 46 1.64 -6.60 11.52
N LEU A 47 2.01 -5.45 10.99
CA LEU A 47 1.50 -4.95 9.71
C LEU A 47 1.87 -5.85 8.52
N ALA A 48 3.10 -6.37 8.47
CA ALA A 48 3.54 -7.30 7.43
C ALA A 48 2.80 -8.64 7.53
N ALA A 49 2.55 -9.13 8.75
CA ALA A 49 1.72 -10.30 9.00
C ALA A 49 0.27 -10.05 8.54
N LYS A 50 -0.32 -8.89 8.84
CA LYS A 50 -1.63 -8.47 8.33
C LYS A 50 -1.66 -8.39 6.80
N GLN A 51 -0.63 -7.81 6.17
CA GLN A 51 -0.53 -7.76 4.71
C GLN A 51 -0.42 -9.15 4.10
N LEU A 52 0.39 -10.04 4.66
CA LEU A 52 0.47 -11.43 4.21
C LEU A 52 -0.86 -12.16 4.42
N ALA A 53 -1.55 -11.91 5.53
CA ALA A 53 -2.88 -12.44 5.76
C ALA A 53 -3.83 -11.96 4.65
N ILE A 54 -3.85 -10.65 4.35
CA ILE A 54 -4.59 -10.00 3.25
C ILE A 54 -4.26 -10.63 1.90
N PHE A 55 -2.97 -10.80 1.55
CA PHE A 55 -2.57 -11.45 0.29
C PHE A 55 -3.09 -12.89 0.21
N ASN A 56 -3.01 -13.63 1.33
CA ASN A 56 -3.58 -14.96 1.40
C ASN A 56 -5.13 -14.97 1.31
N LEU A 57 -5.82 -13.85 1.58
CA LEU A 57 -7.27 -13.72 1.37
C LEU A 57 -7.67 -13.73 -0.09
N TYR A 58 -6.76 -13.32 -0.98
CA TYR A 58 -6.98 -13.32 -2.42
C TYR A 58 -6.81 -14.72 -3.04
N ASN A 59 -6.22 -15.67 -2.30
CA ASN A 59 -6.12 -17.07 -2.69
C ASN A 59 -7.39 -17.84 -2.25
N GLU A 60 -8.42 -17.89 -3.09
CA GLU A 60 -9.69 -18.61 -2.81
C GLU A 60 -9.52 -20.13 -2.59
N LYS A 61 -8.36 -20.72 -2.91
CA LYS A 61 -8.11 -22.17 -2.86
C LYS A 61 -7.67 -22.73 -1.49
N GLN A 62 -7.32 -21.92 -0.49
CA GLN A 62 -6.95 -22.44 0.84
C GLN A 62 -8.09 -22.25 1.86
N LYS A 63 -9.09 -23.14 1.77
CA LYS A 63 -9.94 -23.45 2.93
C LYS A 63 -9.31 -24.56 3.75
N SER A 64 -9.51 -24.47 5.06
CA SER A 64 -9.19 -25.46 6.09
C SER A 64 -7.83 -25.30 6.76
N THR A 65 -7.80 -24.42 7.77
CA THR A 65 -6.94 -24.39 8.98
C THR A 65 -6.39 -22.98 9.27
N ARG A 66 -7.29 -22.03 9.53
CA ARG A 66 -6.93 -20.83 10.31
C ARG A 66 -7.79 -20.78 11.54
N ASP A 67 -7.16 -20.56 12.69
CA ASP A 67 -7.83 -20.45 13.97
C ASP A 67 -8.68 -19.16 13.99
N LEU A 68 -9.99 -19.34 13.79
CA LEU A 68 -10.99 -18.28 13.64
C LEU A 68 -11.28 -17.54 14.95
N SER A 69 -10.64 -17.93 16.08
CA SER A 69 -10.94 -17.37 17.40
C SER A 69 -10.30 -16.01 17.68
N ARG A 70 -9.23 -15.61 16.97
CA ARG A 70 -8.51 -14.34 17.21
C ARG A 70 -8.40 -13.38 16.03
N GLU A 71 -8.41 -13.89 14.79
CA GLU A 71 -8.18 -13.09 13.57
C GLU A 71 -9.45 -12.86 12.72
N SER A 72 -10.61 -13.35 13.18
CA SER A 72 -11.84 -13.38 12.38
C SER A 72 -12.49 -12.01 12.17
N ALA A 73 -12.46 -11.11 13.14
CA ALA A 73 -13.12 -9.81 13.01
C ALA A 73 -12.42 -8.89 11.99
N GLU A 74 -11.09 -8.78 12.07
CA GLU A 74 -10.30 -8.03 11.09
C GLU A 74 -10.39 -8.66 9.70
N PHE A 75 -10.33 -9.99 9.62
CA PHE A 75 -10.55 -10.73 8.37
C PHE A 75 -11.91 -10.42 7.74
N LEU A 76 -12.99 -10.52 8.51
CA LEU A 76 -14.36 -10.27 8.03
C LEU A 76 -14.53 -8.81 7.64
N TRP A 77 -13.97 -7.88 8.42
CA TRP A 77 -13.93 -6.46 8.09
C TRP A 77 -13.26 -6.21 6.74
N PHE A 78 -12.08 -6.78 6.51
CA PHE A 78 -11.39 -6.65 5.22
C PHE A 78 -12.14 -7.30 4.06
N GLN A 79 -12.80 -8.45 4.27
CA GLN A 79 -13.65 -9.05 3.24
C GLN A 79 -14.83 -8.15 2.88
N MET A 80 -15.52 -7.59 3.87
CA MET A 80 -16.62 -6.65 3.66
C MET A 80 -16.13 -5.38 2.95
N LEU A 81 -15.01 -4.81 3.38
CA LEU A 81 -14.40 -3.64 2.75
C LEU A 81 -14.03 -3.92 1.29
N LYS A 82 -13.41 -5.07 1.01
CA LYS A 82 -13.11 -5.53 -0.35
C LYS A 82 -14.38 -5.63 -1.18
N ASP A 83 -15.43 -6.27 -0.65
CA ASP A 83 -16.70 -6.45 -1.36
C ASP A 83 -17.41 -5.13 -1.65
N VAL A 84 -17.30 -4.15 -0.76
CA VAL A 84 -17.79 -2.77 -0.99
C VAL A 84 -16.95 -2.08 -2.06
N LEU A 85 -15.62 -2.09 -1.93
CA LEU A 85 -14.71 -1.45 -2.89
C LEU A 85 -14.89 -2.00 -4.31
N LEU A 86 -15.05 -3.32 -4.46
CA LEU A 86 -15.28 -3.99 -5.75
C LEU A 86 -16.63 -3.63 -6.41
N LYS A 87 -17.60 -3.13 -5.63
CA LYS A 87 -18.89 -2.66 -6.15
C LYS A 87 -18.88 -1.17 -6.50
N LEU A 88 -17.83 -0.43 -6.12
CA LEU A 88 -17.74 0.98 -6.45
C LEU A 88 -17.42 1.17 -7.93
N PRO A 89 -18.04 2.16 -8.59
CA PRO A 89 -17.77 2.41 -10.00
C PRO A 89 -16.36 2.99 -10.20
N GLN A 90 -15.62 2.41 -11.15
CA GLN A 90 -14.35 2.96 -11.64
C GLN A 90 -14.63 4.05 -12.67
N THR A 91 -14.99 5.24 -12.19
CA THR A 91 -15.25 6.39 -13.07
C THR A 91 -13.96 7.13 -13.42
N LEU A 92 -13.97 7.85 -14.54
CA LEU A 92 -12.87 8.76 -14.88
C LEU A 92 -12.64 9.80 -13.77
N HIS A 93 -13.73 10.28 -13.17
CA HIS A 93 -13.66 11.20 -12.03
C HIS A 93 -12.89 10.61 -10.83
N ALA A 94 -13.09 9.32 -10.52
CA ALA A 94 -12.35 8.64 -9.46
C ALA A 94 -10.83 8.58 -9.76
N LYS A 95 -10.46 8.38 -11.04
CA LYS A 95 -9.07 8.45 -11.48
C LYS A 95 -8.50 9.85 -11.30
N GLU A 96 -9.20 10.88 -11.78
CA GLU A 96 -8.76 12.28 -11.70
C GLU A 96 -8.60 12.75 -10.25
N GLU A 97 -9.57 12.43 -9.39
CA GLU A 97 -9.54 12.72 -7.95
C GLU A 97 -8.31 12.09 -7.29
N MET A 98 -8.08 10.80 -7.56
CA MET A 98 -6.91 10.05 -7.07
C MET A 98 -5.61 10.72 -7.50
N LEU A 99 -5.46 11.05 -8.78
CA LEU A 99 -4.22 11.63 -9.32
C LEU A 99 -3.99 13.06 -8.82
N SER A 100 -5.05 13.87 -8.70
CA SER A 100 -4.98 15.22 -8.14
C SER A 100 -4.45 15.19 -6.70
N LYS A 101 -5.03 14.35 -5.84
CA LYS A 101 -4.53 14.16 -4.47
C LYS A 101 -3.10 13.65 -4.42
N CYS A 102 -2.70 12.79 -5.35
CA CYS A 102 -1.30 12.35 -5.45
C CYS A 102 -0.37 13.49 -5.83
N ARG A 103 -0.76 14.38 -6.77
CA ARG A 103 0.04 15.54 -7.18
C ARG A 103 0.24 16.51 -6.02
N ASP A 104 -0.82 16.79 -5.25
CA ASP A 104 -0.73 17.63 -4.05
C ASP A 104 0.24 17.02 -3.02
N TYR A 105 0.11 15.72 -2.75
CA TYR A 105 0.97 15.02 -1.80
C TYR A 105 2.44 14.99 -2.24
N TYR A 106 2.70 14.79 -3.53
CA TYR A 106 4.03 14.68 -4.11
C TYR A 106 4.54 15.99 -4.75
N HIS A 107 3.96 17.16 -4.41
CA HIS A 107 4.27 18.44 -5.07
C HIS A 107 5.76 18.82 -5.10
N GLN A 108 6.56 18.35 -4.13
CA GLN A 108 8.02 18.57 -4.08
C GLN A 108 8.85 17.42 -4.68
N ASN A 109 8.23 16.32 -5.10
CA ASN A 109 8.90 15.11 -5.57
C ASN A 109 8.75 14.94 -7.08
N LYS A 110 9.65 15.59 -7.86
CA LYS A 110 9.64 15.57 -9.33
C LYS A 110 9.53 14.16 -9.92
N ARG A 111 10.28 13.21 -9.36
CA ARG A 111 10.25 11.80 -9.83
C ARG A 111 8.87 11.16 -9.66
N GLN A 112 8.16 11.46 -8.58
CA GLN A 112 6.81 10.92 -8.39
C GLN A 112 5.78 11.66 -9.26
N LEU A 113 5.95 12.96 -9.49
CA LEU A 113 5.13 13.70 -10.45
C LEU A 113 5.25 13.12 -11.87
N GLU A 114 6.46 12.82 -12.34
CA GLU A 114 6.68 12.14 -13.63
C GLU A 114 6.02 10.75 -13.69
N ASN A 115 6.07 9.99 -12.58
CA ASN A 115 5.38 8.70 -12.50
C ASN A 115 3.84 8.85 -12.55
N ILE A 116 3.30 9.91 -11.94
CA ILE A 116 1.87 10.23 -11.97
C ILE A 116 1.44 10.57 -13.40
N ASP A 117 2.22 11.39 -14.10
CA ASP A 117 1.93 11.77 -15.50
C ASP A 117 2.01 10.55 -16.42
N LYS A 118 3.03 9.70 -16.23
CA LYS A 118 3.14 8.42 -16.96
C LYS A 118 1.94 7.52 -16.67
N PHE A 119 1.51 7.41 -15.42
CA PHE A 119 0.34 6.61 -15.06
C PHE A 119 -0.92 7.16 -15.72
N GLU A 120 -1.15 8.47 -15.67
CA GLU A 120 -2.33 9.11 -16.26
C GLU A 120 -2.48 8.77 -17.75
N GLN A 121 -1.37 8.81 -18.49
CA GLN A 121 -1.33 8.59 -19.94
C GLN A 121 -1.32 7.11 -20.35
N THR A 122 -0.68 6.24 -19.58
CA THR A 122 -0.35 4.87 -20.03
C THR A 122 -1.01 3.75 -19.22
N TYR A 123 -1.73 4.09 -18.15
CA TYR A 123 -2.37 3.09 -17.31
C TYR A 123 -3.47 2.33 -18.05
N ALA A 124 -3.43 1.01 -17.91
CA ALA A 124 -4.46 0.09 -18.33
C ALA A 124 -4.67 -0.96 -17.20
N PRO A 125 -5.89 -1.50 -17.03
CA PRO A 125 -6.18 -2.49 -15.99
C PRO A 125 -5.22 -3.70 -16.01
N THR A 126 -4.84 -4.17 -17.19
CA THR A 126 -3.91 -5.29 -17.38
C THR A 126 -2.49 -5.03 -16.83
N LYS A 127 -2.13 -3.77 -16.58
CA LYS A 127 -0.85 -3.38 -15.99
C LYS A 127 -0.93 -3.11 -14.49
N ALA A 128 -2.06 -3.40 -13.84
CA ALA A 128 -2.23 -3.11 -12.41
C ALA A 128 -1.12 -3.73 -11.56
N ILE A 129 -0.80 -5.01 -11.73
CA ILE A 129 0.25 -5.70 -10.98
C ILE A 129 1.64 -5.07 -11.21
N GLU A 130 1.95 -4.67 -12.46
CA GLU A 130 3.22 -4.02 -12.81
C GLU A 130 3.39 -2.69 -12.06
N TRP A 131 2.33 -1.87 -12.04
CA TRP A 131 2.33 -0.60 -11.28
C TRP A 131 2.40 -0.81 -9.77
N TYR A 132 1.82 -1.90 -9.26
CA TYR A 132 1.84 -2.24 -7.84
C TYR A 132 3.22 -2.67 -7.38
N THR A 133 3.94 -3.42 -8.22
CA THR A 133 5.25 -3.98 -7.89
C THR A 133 6.39 -2.99 -8.17
N SER A 134 6.15 -1.99 -9.02
CA SER A 134 7.09 -0.92 -9.31
C SER A 134 7.19 0.10 -8.17
N ILE A 135 8.39 0.63 -7.91
CA ILE A 135 8.65 1.63 -6.87
C ILE A 135 8.13 3.01 -7.31
N THR A 136 6.81 3.17 -7.33
CA THR A 136 6.07 4.35 -7.77
C THR A 136 5.12 4.84 -6.67
N PHE A 137 4.43 5.96 -6.91
CA PHE A 137 3.44 6.51 -5.99
C PHE A 137 2.34 5.49 -5.67
N ILE A 138 1.94 4.66 -6.64
CA ILE A 138 0.92 3.61 -6.48
C ILE A 138 1.33 2.64 -5.38
N TYR A 139 2.51 2.02 -5.50
CA TYR A 139 3.03 1.10 -4.49
C TYR A 139 3.06 1.74 -3.10
N LYS A 140 3.55 2.98 -2.99
CA LYS A 140 3.69 3.68 -1.71
C LYS A 140 2.34 3.97 -1.06
N GLN A 141 1.44 4.62 -1.80
CA GLN A 141 0.17 5.11 -1.27
C GLN A 141 -0.79 3.95 -0.96
N VAL A 142 -0.88 2.94 -1.85
CA VAL A 142 -1.76 1.79 -1.61
C VAL A 142 -1.27 0.97 -0.43
N ASN A 143 0.04 0.71 -0.30
CA ASN A 143 0.56 0.01 0.88
C ASN A 143 0.41 0.83 2.16
N GLN A 144 0.52 2.16 2.10
CA GLN A 144 0.23 3.00 3.27
C GLN A 144 -1.24 2.88 3.67
N ALA A 145 -2.17 2.97 2.72
CA ALA A 145 -3.61 2.87 2.97
C ALA A 145 -3.97 1.51 3.60
N LEU A 146 -3.42 0.42 3.07
CA LEU A 146 -3.63 -0.94 3.60
C LEU A 146 -3.02 -1.12 5.00
N ARG A 147 -1.80 -0.61 5.24
CA ARG A 147 -1.14 -0.73 6.56
C ARG A 147 -1.85 0.07 7.64
N THR A 148 -2.40 1.22 7.28
CA THR A 148 -3.06 2.12 8.24
C THR A 148 -4.56 1.88 8.35
N GLU A 149 -5.11 0.96 7.56
CA GLU A 149 -6.55 0.72 7.45
C GLU A 149 -7.33 2.03 7.16
N ASN A 150 -6.67 2.97 6.46
CA ASN A 150 -7.23 4.29 6.20
C ASN A 150 -8.29 4.18 5.11
N ILE A 151 -9.55 4.19 5.54
CA ILE A 151 -10.72 4.01 4.66
C ILE A 151 -10.79 5.10 3.60
N ASP A 152 -10.48 6.35 3.95
CA ASP A 152 -10.51 7.47 3.01
C ASP A 152 -9.47 7.30 1.90
N LEU A 153 -8.27 6.83 2.25
CA LEU A 153 -7.23 6.51 1.26
C LEU A 153 -7.60 5.28 0.44
N LEU A 154 -8.17 4.24 1.04
CA LEU A 154 -8.63 3.06 0.30
C LEU A 154 -9.75 3.42 -0.68
N TYR A 155 -10.66 4.31 -0.27
CA TYR A 155 -11.69 4.86 -1.14
C TYR A 155 -11.11 5.76 -2.24
N LEU A 156 -10.14 6.62 -1.92
CA LEU A 156 -9.46 7.47 -2.91
C LEU A 156 -8.78 6.62 -3.98
N PHE A 157 -8.16 5.51 -3.59
CA PHE A 157 -7.49 4.57 -4.51
C PHE A 157 -8.42 3.50 -5.09
N ARG A 158 -9.75 3.59 -4.89
CA ARG A 158 -10.74 2.61 -5.40
C ARG A 158 -10.57 2.33 -6.89
N PHE A 159 -10.30 3.36 -7.69
CA PHE A 159 -10.12 3.24 -9.13
C PHE A 159 -9.06 2.17 -9.47
N TYR A 160 -7.92 2.20 -8.78
CA TYR A 160 -6.80 1.31 -9.03
C TYR A 160 -6.91 -0.02 -8.26
N ILE A 161 -7.40 0.00 -7.02
CA ILE A 161 -7.50 -1.19 -6.17
C ILE A 161 -8.42 -2.25 -6.78
N VAL A 162 -9.52 -1.83 -7.42
CA VAL A 162 -10.44 -2.76 -8.10
C VAL A 162 -9.72 -3.54 -9.20
N ASP A 163 -8.97 -2.86 -10.07
CA ASP A 163 -8.19 -3.51 -11.13
C ASP A 163 -7.10 -4.43 -10.56
N LEU A 164 -6.41 -4.00 -9.49
CA LEU A 164 -5.43 -4.83 -8.81
C LEU A 164 -6.05 -6.12 -8.26
N CYS A 165 -7.20 -6.03 -7.59
CA CYS A 165 -7.91 -7.19 -7.05
C CYS A 165 -8.38 -8.13 -8.17
N ASN A 166 -8.86 -7.58 -9.29
CA ASN A 166 -9.30 -8.38 -10.44
C ASN A 166 -8.12 -9.12 -11.08
N MET A 167 -6.98 -8.45 -11.28
CA MET A 167 -5.78 -9.05 -11.84
C MET A 167 -5.20 -10.14 -10.93
N LEU A 168 -5.16 -9.92 -9.61
CA LEU A 168 -4.69 -10.91 -8.65
C LEU A 168 -5.58 -12.17 -8.62
N ARG A 169 -6.88 -12.02 -8.90
CA ARG A 169 -7.80 -13.17 -8.99
C ARG A 169 -7.58 -14.00 -10.26
N GLN A 170 -7.11 -13.40 -11.34
CA GLN A 170 -6.90 -14.09 -12.62
C GLN A 170 -5.58 -14.89 -12.67
N GLU A 171 -4.58 -14.46 -11.90
CA GLU A 171 -3.25 -15.11 -11.85
C GLU A 171 -3.19 -16.36 -10.95
N TYR A 172 -4.30 -16.76 -10.29
CA TYR A 172 -4.36 -17.89 -9.33
C TYR A 172 -5.64 -18.72 -9.45
#